data_AF-A0A2H0PC38-F1
#
_entry.id   AF-A0A2H0PC38-F1
#
_cell.length_a   1.000
_cell.length_b   1.000
_cell.length_c   1.000
_cell.angle_alpha   90.00
_cell.angle_beta   90.00
_cell.angle_gamma   90.00
#
_symmetry.space_group_name_H-M   'P 1'
#
loop_
_entity.id
_entity.type
_entity.pdbx_description
1 polymer ?
#
loop_
_entity_poly.entity_id
_entity_poly.type
_entity_poly.pdbx_seq_one_letter_code
_entity_poly.pdbx_strand_id
1 'polypeptide(L)' 'KVGKVVEAAKSAGVTILDVETDADHHRCVLSFVGAPDACVEACFRVAKTAVELIDLNV' A
#
# COMPACT_ATOMS: atom_id res chain seq x y z
N LYS A 1 2.42 10.09 2.18
CA LYS A 1 1.31 9.25 1.67
C LYS A 1 1.63 7.77 1.83
N VAL A 2 2.78 7.31 1.34
CA VAL A 2 3.27 5.92 1.43
C VAL A 2 3.09 5.28 2.81
N GLY A 3 3.55 5.91 3.90
CA GLY A 3 3.40 5.34 5.25
C GLY A 3 1.95 4.98 5.63
N LYS A 4 0.96 5.80 5.25
CA LYS A 4 -0.45 5.50 5.53
C LYS A 4 -0.96 4.29 4.74
N VAL A 5 -0.49 4.13 3.50
CA VAL A 5 -0.80 2.97 2.66
C VAL A 5 -0.18 1.69 3.22
N VAL A 6 1.05 1.76 3.73
CA VAL A 6 1.73 0.64 4.39
C VAL A 6 1.00 0.20 5.66
N GLU A 7 0.58 1.15 6.49
CA GLU A 7 -0.20 0.84 7.70
C GLU A 7 -1.58 0.24 7.36
N ALA A 8 -2.21 0.70 6.28
CA ALA A 8 -3.46 0.12 5.77
C ALA A 8 -3.28 -1.37 5.40
N ALA A 9 -2.21 -1.71 4.67
CA ALA A 9 -1.87 -3.10 4.38
C ALA A 9 -1.63 -3.92 5.66
N LYS A 10 -0.76 -3.45 6.57
CA LYS A 10 -0.47 -4.14 7.85
C LYS A 10 -1.73 -4.44 8.66
N SER A 11 -2.70 -3.52 8.67
CA SER A 11 -3.97 -3.69 9.39
C SER A 11 -4.83 -4.87 8.90
N ALA A 12 -4.55 -5.41 7.70
CA ALA A 12 -5.20 -6.60 7.15
C ALA A 12 -4.52 -7.92 7.58
N GLY A 13 -3.43 -7.86 8.37
CA GLY A 13 -2.73 -9.04 8.87
C GLY A 13 -1.66 -9.60 7.93
N VAL A 14 -1.24 -8.84 6.90
CA VAL A 14 -0.10 -9.21 6.05
C VAL A 14 1.23 -8.74 6.66
N THR A 15 2.30 -9.45 6.32
CA THR A 15 3.67 -9.04 6.65
C THR A 15 4.24 -8.22 5.50
N ILE A 16 4.73 -7.02 5.80
CA ILE A 16 5.41 -6.18 4.81
C ILE A 16 6.81 -6.72 4.57
N LEU A 17 7.10 -7.04 3.32
CA LEU A 17 8.40 -7.53 2.89
C LEU A 17 9.31 -6.37 2.48
N ASP A 18 8.76 -5.41 1.75
CA ASP A 18 9.52 -4.28 1.24
C ASP A 18 8.63 -3.06 0.95
N VAL A 19 9.23 -1.88 1.05
CA VAL A 19 8.62 -0.60 0.67
C VAL A 19 9.67 0.22 -0.08
N GLU A 20 9.63 0.14 -1.40
CA GLU A 20 10.52 0.90 -2.26
C GLU A 20 9.84 2.20 -2.68
N THR A 21 10.51 3.33 -2.51
CA THR A 21 10.02 4.66 -2.93
C THR A 21 11.03 5.32 -3.85
N ASP A 22 10.54 5.82 -4.98
CA ASP A 22 11.34 6.41 -6.03
C ASP A 22 10.84 7.85 -6.26
N ALA A 23 11.66 8.82 -5.87
CA ALA A 23 11.32 10.23 -5.92
C ALA A 23 11.36 10.79 -7.35
N ASP A 24 12.30 10.33 -8.17
CA ASP A 24 12.45 10.78 -9.56
C ASP A 24 11.28 10.31 -10.43
N HIS A 25 10.72 9.13 -10.12
CA HIS A 25 9.55 8.57 -10.81
C HIS A 25 8.22 8.77 -10.06
N HIS A 26 8.22 9.46 -8.93
CA HIS A 26 7.04 9.71 -8.07
C HIS A 26 6.20 8.46 -7.78
N ARG A 27 6.84 7.31 -7.52
CA ARG A 27 6.16 6.02 -7.35
C ARG A 27 6.62 5.28 -6.09
N CYS A 28 5.82 4.29 -5.71
CA CYS A 28 6.15 3.36 -4.64
C CYS A 28 5.75 1.94 -5.03
N VAL A 29 6.63 0.99 -4.73
CA VAL A 29 6.33 -0.45 -4.80
C VAL A 29 6.22 -0.97 -3.37
N LEU A 30 5.05 -1.53 -3.04
CA LEU A 30 4.77 -2.11 -1.74
C LEU A 30 4.64 -3.62 -1.90
N SER A 31 5.56 -4.37 -1.28
CA SER A 31 5.58 -5.83 -1.32
C SER A 31 5.18 -6.39 0.04
N PHE A 32 4.22 -7.33 0.07
CA PHE A 32 3.77 -7.99 1.30
C PHE A 32 3.35 -9.44 1.03
N VAL A 33 3.29 -10.23 2.09
CA VAL A 33 2.89 -11.64 2.05
C VAL A 33 1.94 -11.97 3.21
N GLY A 34 1.02 -12.89 2.98
CA GLY A 34 0.07 -13.35 3.97
C GLY A 34 -0.85 -14.45 3.41
N ALA A 35 -1.85 -14.83 4.19
CA ALA A 35 -2.91 -15.72 3.71
C ALA A 35 -3.65 -15.08 2.51
N PRO A 36 -4.19 -15.87 1.56
CA PRO A 36 -4.84 -15.34 0.36
C PRO A 36 -5.89 -14.25 0.65
N ASP A 37 -6.79 -14.49 1.61
CA ASP A 37 -7.84 -13.54 1.99
C ASP A 37 -7.27 -12.26 2.61
N ALA A 38 -6.22 -12.38 3.43
CA ALA A 38 -5.53 -11.23 4.03
C ALA A 38 -4.82 -10.38 2.97
N CYS A 39 -4.25 -11.01 1.94
CA CYS A 39 -3.63 -10.30 0.81
C CYS A 39 -4.67 -9.52 0.00
N VAL A 40 -5.84 -10.10 -0.26
CA VAL A 40 -6.94 -9.41 -0.97
C VAL A 40 -7.42 -8.21 -0.15
N GLU A 41 -7.64 -8.40 1.15
CA GLU A 41 -8.07 -7.33 2.05
C GLU A 41 -7.00 -6.22 2.15
N ALA A 42 -5.71 -6.58 2.23
CA ALA A 42 -4.61 -5.62 2.21
C ALA A 42 -4.61 -4.78 0.92
N CYS A 43 -4.74 -5.42 -0.25
CA CYS A 43 -4.87 -4.73 -1.53
C CYS A 43 -6.05 -3.75 -1.54
N PHE A 44 -7.22 -4.16 -1.04
CA PHE A 44 -8.40 -3.31 -1.01
C PHE A 44 -8.22 -2.10 -0.10
N ARG A 45 -7.67 -2.29 1.10
CA ARG A 45 -7.38 -1.19 2.05
C ARG A 45 -6.35 -0.22 1.50
N VAL A 46 -5.29 -0.75 0.88
CA VAL A 46 -4.27 0.04 0.18
C VAL A 46 -4.91 0.93 -0.89
N ALA A 47 -5.74 0.34 -1.76
CA ALA A 47 -6.42 1.07 -2.83
C ALA A 47 -7.35 2.16 -2.27
N LYS A 48 -8.16 1.85 -1.25
CA LYS A 48 -9.04 2.81 -0.59
C LYS A 48 -8.26 4.01 -0.04
N THR A 49 -7.21 3.76 0.75
CA THR A 49 -6.38 4.82 1.33
C THR A 49 -5.62 5.60 0.26
N ALA A 50 -5.21 4.96 -0.85
CA ALA A 50 -4.58 5.64 -1.96
C ALA A 50 -5.53 6.64 -2.63
N VAL A 51 -6.78 6.26 -2.89
CA VAL A 51 -7.81 7.14 -3.47
C VAL A 51 -8.08 8.37 -2.59
N GLU A 52 -8.07 8.21 -1.27
CA GLU A 52 -8.29 9.33 -0.34
C GLU A 52 -7.11 10.32 -0.27
N LEU A 53 -5.89 9.89 -0.63
CA LEU A 53 -4.66 10.66 -0.39
C LEU A 53 -3.95 11.11 -1.67
N ILE A 54 -4.13 10.41 -2.78
CA ILE A 54 -3.42 10.65 -4.04
C ILE A 54 -4.38 11.35 -5.00
N ASP A 55 -4.04 12.59 -5.33
CA ASP A 55 -4.64 13.31 -6.44
C ASP A 55 -3.78 13.08 -7.67
N LEU A 56 -4.40 12.70 -8.78
CA LEU A 56 -3.72 12.41 -10.05
C LEU A 56 -3.76 13.59 -11.04
N ASN A 57 -4.36 14.72 -10.65
CA ASN A 57 -4.47 15.92 -11.48
C ASN A 57 -3.39 16.98 -11.16
N VAL A 58 -2.41 16.61 -10.34
CA VAL A 58 -1.32 17.48 -9.86
C VAL A 58 0.04 16.97 -10.32
#